data_AF-A0A852YEK6-F1
#
_entry.id   AF-A0A852YEK6-F1
#
_cell.length_a   1.000
_cell.length_b   1.000
_cell.length_c   1.000
_cell.angle_alpha   90.00
_cell.angle_beta   90.00
_cell.angle_gamma   90.00
#
_symmetry.space_group_name_H-M   'P 1'
#
loop_
_entity.id
_entity.type
_entity.pdbx_description
1 polymer ?
#
loop_
_entity_poly.entity_id
_entity_poly.type
_entity_poly.pdbx_seq_one_letter_code
_entity_poly.pdbx_strand_id
1 'polypeptide(L)'
;MPRFFGVDLAWRDSTPARAANETGLAVIDETGAVLSAGWERGVDAVAAWLIASAAPGDVIAIDAPLVVTNAAGMRQAEREVASGYGRWKVAANPMNLASPLQGGTLLRERLEHAGFVYVDGTEPAPTDRVALFECYPYTTIVGMEELGYDERRPRYKRLDPAASRTEARVLRAAACDQLIERMTGLDTADPPLRMRSHPLSAALVDDDSPLLDAPYKHREDLLDALLCAWTASIWHRHGGARVQVLGAGAAPDESGRRPTIVAPARPMQRVAEPEPAPVAAVSADLEDRADGASRSTALSAGDAELEIGMLARVLALSAELQASDGQRLEPALRSELGELAARIARRLAAEH
;
A
#
# COMPACT_ATOMS: atom_id res chain seq x y z
N MET A 1 -6.08 -26.20 0.66
CA MET A 1 -5.31 -25.28 -0.20
C MET A 1 -5.19 -23.97 0.55
N PRO A 2 -3.99 -23.37 0.61
CA PRO A 2 -3.78 -22.13 1.36
C PRO A 2 -4.58 -20.99 0.73
N ARG A 3 -5.18 -20.15 1.57
CA ARG A 3 -5.77 -18.87 1.18
C ARG A 3 -4.92 -17.73 1.72
N PHE A 4 -4.92 -16.62 1.00
CA PHE A 4 -4.12 -15.46 1.31
C PHE A 4 -5.03 -14.29 1.65
N PHE A 5 -4.90 -13.80 2.87
CA PHE A 5 -5.67 -12.69 3.40
C PHE A 5 -4.83 -11.43 3.35
N GLY A 6 -5.47 -10.31 3.03
CA GLY A 6 -4.87 -8.99 3.08
C GLY A 6 -5.71 -8.03 3.89
N VAL A 7 -5.02 -7.21 4.69
CA VAL A 7 -5.62 -6.26 5.61
C VAL A 7 -4.94 -4.90 5.43
N ASP A 8 -5.66 -3.89 4.91
CA ASP A 8 -5.24 -2.48 5.01
C ASP A 8 -5.79 -1.91 6.31
N LEU A 9 -5.02 -2.05 7.38
CA LEU A 9 -5.52 -1.79 8.72
C LEU A 9 -5.59 -0.29 9.01
N ALA A 10 -6.70 0.15 9.60
CA ALA A 10 -6.72 1.44 10.29
C ALA A 10 -5.84 1.38 11.57
N TRP A 11 -4.69 2.05 11.57
CA TRP A 11 -3.74 1.95 12.70
C TRP A 11 -4.26 2.54 14.02
N ARG A 12 -5.32 3.36 13.98
CA ARG A 12 -5.98 3.90 15.16
C ARG A 12 -7.26 3.13 15.42
N ASP A 13 -7.36 2.55 16.60
CA ASP A 13 -8.58 1.88 17.04
C ASP A 13 -9.63 2.87 17.56
N SER A 14 -10.83 2.36 17.84
CA SER A 14 -11.94 3.12 18.39
C SER A 14 -11.61 3.65 19.78
N THR A 15 -12.04 4.87 20.05
CA THR A 15 -12.08 5.46 21.39
C THR A 15 -13.52 5.88 21.71
N PRO A 16 -13.90 6.09 22.98
CA PRO A 16 -15.24 6.59 23.31
C PRO A 16 -15.63 7.88 22.59
N ALA A 17 -14.64 8.72 22.22
CA ALA A 17 -14.85 10.00 21.55
C ALA A 17 -14.79 9.91 20.01
N ARG A 18 -14.26 8.83 19.44
CA ARG A 18 -13.98 8.75 18.01
C ARG A 18 -13.95 7.29 17.55
N ALA A 19 -14.84 6.95 16.62
CA ALA A 19 -14.83 5.66 15.95
C ALA A 19 -13.53 5.43 15.15
N ALA A 20 -13.14 4.16 15.06
CA ALA A 20 -12.06 3.74 14.18
C ALA A 20 -12.36 4.12 12.72
N ASN A 21 -11.28 4.33 11.96
CA ASN A 21 -11.41 4.36 10.52
C ASN A 21 -11.75 2.95 9.99
N GLU A 22 -12.15 2.92 8.73
CA GLU A 22 -12.39 1.67 8.02
C GLU A 22 -11.09 0.91 7.77
N THR A 23 -11.19 -0.41 7.70
CA THR A 23 -10.10 -1.34 7.35
C THR A 23 -10.55 -2.15 6.16
N GLY A 24 -9.78 -2.13 5.08
CA GLY A 24 -10.04 -2.97 3.92
C GLY A 24 -9.62 -4.41 4.16
N LEU A 25 -10.41 -5.36 3.66
CA LEU A 25 -10.19 -6.78 3.82
C LEU A 25 -10.34 -7.49 2.47
N ALA A 26 -9.43 -8.40 2.17
CA ALA A 26 -9.49 -9.24 0.99
C ALA A 26 -9.00 -10.66 1.28
N VAL A 27 -9.53 -11.63 0.54
CA VAL A 27 -9.09 -13.03 0.53
C VAL A 27 -8.93 -13.47 -0.91
N ILE A 28 -7.78 -14.04 -1.24
CA ILE A 28 -7.52 -14.69 -2.53
C ILE A 28 -7.13 -16.16 -2.34
N ASP A 29 -7.39 -17.00 -3.34
CA ASP A 29 -6.85 -18.35 -3.40
C ASP A 29 -5.52 -18.43 -4.18
N GLU A 30 -4.94 -19.63 -4.24
CA GLU A 30 -3.70 -19.92 -4.98
C GLU A 30 -3.80 -19.70 -6.50
N THR A 31 -5.01 -19.64 -7.05
CA THR A 31 -5.25 -19.33 -8.47
C THR A 31 -5.39 -17.83 -8.72
N GLY A 32 -5.26 -17.02 -7.66
CA GLY A 32 -5.42 -15.58 -7.70
C GLY A 32 -6.87 -15.12 -7.68
N ALA A 33 -7.85 -16.02 -7.54
CA ALA A 33 -9.25 -15.63 -7.48
C ALA A 33 -9.55 -14.96 -6.13
N VAL A 34 -10.17 -13.79 -6.20
CA VAL A 34 -10.70 -13.07 -5.04
C VAL A 34 -11.93 -13.82 -4.54
N LEU A 35 -11.84 -14.38 -3.35
CA LEU A 35 -12.89 -15.17 -2.71
C LEU A 35 -13.82 -14.30 -1.86
N SER A 36 -13.25 -13.27 -1.24
CA SER A 36 -13.97 -12.33 -0.38
C SER A 36 -13.27 -10.98 -0.41
N ALA A 37 -14.06 -9.92 -0.36
CA ALA A 37 -13.60 -8.55 -0.22
C ALA A 37 -14.61 -7.79 0.65
N GLY A 38 -14.16 -6.79 1.38
CA GLY A 38 -15.05 -5.99 2.22
C GLY A 38 -14.30 -5.06 3.14
N TRP A 39 -15.00 -4.60 4.16
CA TRP A 39 -14.49 -3.66 5.13
C TRP A 39 -15.02 -3.93 6.53
N GLU A 40 -14.20 -3.63 7.53
CA GLU A 40 -14.60 -3.63 8.94
C GLU A 40 -14.14 -2.35 9.63
N ARG A 41 -14.68 -2.07 10.82
CA ARG A 41 -14.28 -0.89 11.62
C ARG A 41 -13.86 -1.28 13.02
N GLY A 42 -12.61 -0.96 13.34
CA GLY A 42 -12.00 -1.22 14.64
C GLY A 42 -11.38 -2.60 14.72
N VAL A 43 -10.39 -2.72 15.61
CA VAL A 43 -9.55 -3.93 15.71
C VAL A 43 -10.38 -5.15 16.12
N ASP A 44 -11.46 -4.97 16.90
CA ASP A 44 -12.30 -6.09 17.37
C ASP A 44 -13.07 -6.74 16.22
N ALA A 45 -13.68 -5.92 15.36
CA ALA A 45 -14.43 -6.40 14.21
C ALA A 45 -13.51 -7.11 13.20
N VAL A 46 -12.33 -6.53 12.94
CA VAL A 46 -11.30 -7.14 12.08
C VAL A 46 -10.84 -8.50 12.64
N ALA A 47 -10.52 -8.57 13.94
CA ALA A 47 -10.11 -9.81 14.58
C ALA A 47 -11.21 -10.87 14.52
N ALA A 48 -12.46 -10.50 14.83
CA ALA A 48 -13.59 -11.42 14.76
C ALA A 48 -13.80 -11.99 13.36
N TRP A 49 -13.69 -11.13 12.33
CA TRP A 49 -13.81 -11.56 10.94
C TRP A 49 -12.68 -12.53 10.54
N LEU A 50 -11.43 -12.23 10.90
CA LEU A 50 -10.28 -13.12 10.62
C LEU A 50 -10.41 -14.47 11.32
N ILE A 51 -10.78 -14.46 12.61
CA ILE A 51 -10.96 -15.68 13.42
C ILE A 51 -12.09 -16.56 12.85
N ALA A 52 -13.16 -15.95 12.36
CA ALA A 52 -14.28 -16.68 11.76
C ALA A 52 -13.96 -17.21 10.34
N SER A 53 -13.06 -16.56 9.61
CA SER A 53 -12.86 -16.82 8.18
C SER A 53 -11.64 -17.68 7.86
N ALA A 54 -10.57 -17.57 8.64
CA ALA A 54 -9.29 -18.24 8.38
C ALA A 54 -9.26 -19.67 8.95
N ALA A 55 -8.42 -20.52 8.36
CA ALA A 55 -8.22 -21.91 8.73
C ALA A 55 -6.73 -22.28 8.67
N PRO A 56 -6.29 -23.34 9.37
CA PRO A 56 -4.91 -23.82 9.30
C PRO A 56 -4.35 -23.91 7.87
N GLY A 57 -3.15 -23.35 7.67
CA GLY A 57 -2.49 -23.24 6.37
C GLY A 57 -2.76 -21.93 5.62
N ASP A 58 -3.68 -21.09 6.10
CA ASP A 58 -3.87 -19.75 5.54
C ASP A 58 -2.79 -18.76 6.03
N VAL A 59 -2.55 -17.72 5.22
CA VAL A 59 -1.55 -16.69 5.48
C VAL A 59 -2.19 -15.30 5.40
N ILE A 60 -1.89 -14.43 6.36
CA ILE A 60 -2.44 -13.08 6.49
C ILE A 60 -1.32 -12.05 6.41
N ALA A 61 -1.37 -11.16 5.42
CA ALA A 61 -0.52 -9.97 5.35
C ALA A 61 -1.28 -8.74 5.85
N ILE A 62 -0.67 -7.98 6.78
CA ILE A 62 -1.31 -6.83 7.43
C ILE A 62 -0.46 -5.57 7.17
N ASP A 63 -1.05 -4.51 6.60
CA ASP A 63 -0.43 -3.17 6.47
C ASP A 63 -0.53 -2.41 7.80
N ALA A 64 0.25 -2.85 8.79
CA ALA A 64 0.46 -2.13 10.04
C ALA A 64 1.66 -2.69 10.80
N PRO A 65 2.34 -1.85 11.61
CA PRO A 65 3.30 -2.33 12.60
C PRO A 65 2.67 -3.36 13.54
N LEU A 66 3.17 -4.59 13.53
CA LEU A 66 2.68 -5.69 14.39
C LEU A 66 3.55 -5.91 15.63
N VAL A 67 4.85 -5.68 15.49
CA VAL A 67 5.83 -5.79 16.58
C VAL A 67 6.61 -4.47 16.65
N VAL A 68 6.55 -3.82 17.81
CA VAL A 68 7.18 -2.52 18.07
C VAL A 68 7.93 -2.62 19.39
N THR A 69 9.26 -2.49 19.36
CA THR A 69 10.12 -2.67 20.54
C THR A 69 10.94 -1.42 20.88
N ASN A 70 11.06 -0.48 19.94
CA ASN A 70 11.83 0.74 20.13
C ASN A 70 11.04 1.79 20.92
N ALA A 71 11.70 2.42 21.89
CA ALA A 71 11.10 3.48 22.70
C ALA A 71 10.79 4.75 21.89
N ALA A 72 11.62 5.08 20.90
CA ALA A 72 11.48 6.27 20.06
C ALA A 72 12.08 6.03 18.65
N GLY A 73 11.83 6.97 17.74
CA GLY A 73 12.39 6.96 16.39
C GLY A 73 11.78 5.88 15.49
N MET A 74 12.56 5.44 14.49
CA MET A 74 12.21 4.37 13.56
C MET A 74 12.69 3.00 14.05
N ARG A 75 11.96 1.94 13.71
CA ARG A 75 12.41 0.55 13.74
C ARG A 75 13.48 0.32 12.67
N GLN A 76 14.21 -0.79 12.80
CA GLN A 76 15.18 -1.19 11.78
C GLN A 76 14.51 -1.44 10.43
N ALA A 77 13.35 -2.11 10.42
CA ALA A 77 12.58 -2.35 9.21
C ALA A 77 12.25 -1.06 8.44
N GLU A 78 11.82 0.01 9.12
CA GLU A 78 11.54 1.30 8.45
C GLU A 78 12.80 1.97 7.87
N ARG A 79 13.94 1.87 8.56
CA ARG A 79 15.22 2.36 8.02
C ARG A 79 15.61 1.60 6.76
N GLU A 80 15.41 0.28 6.76
CA GLU A 80 15.72 -0.57 5.62
C GLU A 80 14.73 -0.36 4.47
N VAL A 81 13.46 -0.05 4.74
CA VAL A 81 12.52 0.45 3.71
C VAL A 81 13.08 1.71 3.06
N ALA A 82 13.50 2.70 3.85
CA ALA A 82 14.04 3.95 3.31
C ALA A 82 15.33 3.72 2.49
N SER A 83 16.20 2.80 2.95
CA SER A 83 17.45 2.43 2.27
C SER A 83 17.20 1.70 0.95
N GLY A 84 16.43 0.61 0.97
CA GLY A 84 16.20 -0.26 -0.19
C GLY A 84 15.22 0.30 -1.21
N TYR A 85 14.25 1.11 -0.78
CA TYR A 85 13.13 1.55 -1.62
C TYR A 85 13.04 3.08 -1.80
N GLY A 86 13.88 3.86 -1.10
CA GLY A 86 13.86 5.32 -1.13
C GLY A 86 14.06 5.94 -2.51
N ARG A 87 14.82 5.28 -3.40
CA ARG A 87 14.99 5.68 -4.81
C ARG A 87 13.63 5.82 -5.52
N TRP A 88 12.67 4.93 -5.22
CA TRP A 88 11.31 4.92 -5.75
C TRP A 88 10.32 5.78 -4.95
N LYS A 89 10.83 6.65 -4.07
CA LYS A 89 10.04 7.53 -3.18
C LYS A 89 9.19 6.78 -2.15
N VAL A 90 9.59 5.57 -1.77
CA VAL A 90 8.95 4.76 -0.74
C VAL A 90 9.70 4.94 0.58
N ALA A 91 8.95 5.27 1.64
CA ALA A 91 9.45 5.36 3.01
C ALA A 91 8.29 5.10 3.97
N ALA A 92 8.51 4.25 4.97
CA ALA A 92 7.52 3.95 5.99
C ALA A 92 7.46 5.07 7.05
N ASN A 93 6.28 5.28 7.64
CA ASN A 93 6.18 6.19 8.79
C ASN A 93 6.90 5.57 10.00
N PRO A 94 7.59 6.36 10.82
CA PRO A 94 8.23 5.83 12.03
C PRO A 94 7.18 5.27 12.99
N MET A 95 7.47 4.10 13.55
CA MET A 95 6.67 3.52 14.63
C MET A 95 7.53 3.29 15.88
N ASN A 96 6.96 3.55 17.05
CA ASN A 96 7.59 3.34 18.36
C ASN A 96 6.54 3.18 19.46
N LEU A 97 6.98 2.79 20.65
CA LEU A 97 6.11 2.53 21.80
C LEU A 97 5.30 3.75 22.27
N ALA A 98 5.74 4.97 21.98
CA ALA A 98 5.01 6.20 22.34
C ALA A 98 3.90 6.58 21.34
N SER A 99 3.79 5.88 20.21
CA SER A 99 2.77 6.16 19.21
C SER A 99 1.37 5.76 19.71
N PRO A 100 0.33 6.61 19.51
CA PRO A 100 -1.05 6.26 19.83
C PRO A 100 -1.71 5.35 18.76
N LEU A 101 -0.99 5.02 17.68
CA LEU A 101 -1.49 4.26 16.53
C LEU A 101 -1.11 2.76 16.64
N GLN A 102 -1.47 2.13 17.76
CA GLN A 102 -1.07 0.75 18.10
C GLN A 102 -2.04 -0.33 17.56
N GLY A 103 -2.88 -0.02 16.57
CA GLY A 103 -3.91 -0.94 16.06
C GLY A 103 -3.34 -2.28 15.57
N GLY A 104 -2.17 -2.28 14.94
CA GLY A 104 -1.51 -3.50 14.47
C GLY A 104 -1.04 -4.41 15.61
N THR A 105 -0.37 -3.85 16.62
CA THR A 105 0.04 -4.57 17.84
C THR A 105 -1.17 -5.20 18.55
N LEU A 106 -2.26 -4.43 18.71
CA LEU A 106 -3.50 -4.90 19.33
C LEU A 106 -4.17 -6.02 18.52
N LEU A 107 -4.19 -5.90 17.18
CA LEU A 107 -4.74 -6.93 16.30
C LEU A 107 -3.95 -8.24 16.43
N ARG A 108 -2.61 -8.16 16.36
CA ARG A 108 -1.72 -9.31 16.52
C ARG A 108 -2.00 -10.01 17.86
N GLU A 109 -2.04 -9.27 18.97
CA GLU A 109 -2.29 -9.85 20.29
C GLU A 109 -3.60 -10.63 20.33
N ARG A 110 -4.69 -10.09 19.77
CA ARG A 110 -5.99 -10.78 19.72
C ARG A 110 -5.94 -12.05 18.87
N LEU A 111 -5.26 -12.01 17.74
CA LEU A 111 -5.11 -13.17 16.86
C LEU A 111 -4.24 -14.26 17.49
N GLU A 112 -3.14 -13.90 18.16
CA GLU A 112 -2.29 -14.83 18.90
C GLU A 112 -3.07 -15.52 20.05
N HIS A 113 -3.92 -14.78 20.78
CA HIS A 113 -4.83 -15.36 21.78
C HIS A 113 -5.83 -16.35 21.17
N ALA A 114 -6.20 -16.18 19.90
CA ALA A 114 -7.05 -17.11 19.16
C ALA A 114 -6.29 -18.27 18.52
N GLY A 115 -4.97 -18.39 18.76
CA GLY A 115 -4.12 -19.49 18.28
C GLY A 115 -3.46 -19.26 16.92
N PHE A 116 -3.56 -18.05 16.36
CA PHE A 116 -2.84 -17.66 15.15
C PHE A 116 -1.37 -17.40 15.52
N VAL A 117 -0.47 -17.43 14.55
CA VAL A 117 0.96 -17.27 14.81
C VAL A 117 1.56 -16.13 14.01
N TYR A 118 2.19 -15.19 14.71
CA TYR A 118 3.06 -14.21 14.07
C TYR A 118 4.30 -14.89 13.50
N VAL A 119 4.62 -14.58 12.25
CA VAL A 119 5.87 -14.98 11.59
C VAL A 119 6.63 -13.75 11.14
N ASP A 120 7.96 -13.78 11.29
CA ASP A 120 8.83 -12.67 10.85
C ASP A 120 9.17 -12.72 9.36
N GLY A 121 8.67 -13.75 8.64
CA GLY A 121 8.82 -13.93 7.20
C GLY A 121 10.13 -14.56 6.76
N THR A 122 11.05 -14.89 7.69
CA THR A 122 12.35 -15.52 7.36
C THR A 122 12.22 -17.00 7.03
N GLU A 123 11.24 -17.68 7.62
CA GLU A 123 10.93 -19.09 7.40
C GLU A 123 9.58 -19.26 6.68
N PRO A 124 9.35 -20.36 5.96
CA PRO A 124 8.05 -20.65 5.35
C PRO A 124 6.89 -20.65 6.35
N ALA A 125 5.68 -20.35 5.87
CA ALA A 125 4.48 -20.40 6.69
C ALA A 125 4.22 -21.81 7.25
N PRO A 126 3.84 -21.95 8.54
CA PRO A 126 3.37 -23.22 9.09
C PRO A 126 2.07 -23.67 8.41
N THR A 127 1.94 -24.96 8.17
CA THR A 127 0.75 -25.55 7.51
C THR A 127 -0.37 -25.93 8.46
N ASP A 128 -0.07 -26.04 9.75
CA ASP A 128 -0.98 -26.50 10.82
C ASP A 128 -1.64 -25.35 11.60
N ARG A 129 -1.30 -24.10 11.27
CA ARG A 129 -1.85 -22.88 11.88
C ARG A 129 -2.10 -21.79 10.84
N VAL A 130 -2.81 -20.74 11.25
CA VAL A 130 -2.92 -19.51 10.47
C VAL A 130 -1.71 -18.63 10.78
N ALA A 131 -0.93 -18.27 9.75
CA ALA A 131 0.22 -17.39 9.87
C ALA A 131 -0.17 -15.95 9.60
N LEU A 132 0.37 -14.99 10.36
CA LEU A 132 0.25 -13.56 10.07
C LEU A 132 1.61 -12.87 10.06
N PHE A 133 1.79 -11.91 9.16
CA PHE A 133 3.00 -11.10 9.07
C PHE A 133 2.69 -9.64 8.71
N GLU A 134 3.65 -8.78 9.02
CA GLU A 134 3.60 -7.36 8.68
C GLU A 134 4.10 -7.14 7.25
N CYS A 135 3.31 -6.42 6.45
CA CYS A 135 3.67 -6.02 5.10
C CYS A 135 3.55 -4.50 4.93
N TYR A 136 4.03 -3.99 3.79
CA TYR A 136 3.88 -2.58 3.45
C TYR A 136 3.59 -2.45 1.95
N PRO A 137 2.34 -2.21 1.51
CA PRO A 137 1.92 -2.30 0.10
C PRO A 137 2.78 -1.51 -0.88
N TYR A 138 3.38 -0.39 -0.48
CA TYR A 138 4.29 0.35 -1.33
C TYR A 138 5.54 -0.42 -1.72
N THR A 139 6.08 -1.30 -0.87
CA THR A 139 7.21 -2.17 -1.25
C THR A 139 6.77 -3.21 -2.28
N THR A 140 5.54 -3.71 -2.20
CA THR A 140 4.95 -4.58 -3.24
C THR A 140 4.81 -3.85 -4.56
N ILE A 141 4.26 -2.63 -4.54
CA ILE A 141 4.02 -1.83 -5.76
C ILE A 141 5.29 -1.61 -6.57
N VAL A 142 6.38 -1.22 -5.92
CA VAL A 142 7.65 -0.93 -6.62
C VAL A 142 8.57 -2.17 -6.68
N GLY A 143 8.30 -3.19 -5.86
CA GLY A 143 9.10 -4.40 -5.75
C GLY A 143 8.74 -5.47 -6.77
N MET A 144 7.55 -5.39 -7.34
CA MET A 144 7.11 -6.29 -8.41
C MET A 144 7.36 -5.65 -9.76
N GLU A 145 8.02 -6.38 -10.66
CA GLU A 145 8.30 -5.92 -12.03
C GLU A 145 7.02 -5.85 -12.85
N GLU A 146 6.07 -6.73 -12.57
CA GLU A 146 4.76 -6.82 -13.21
C GLU A 146 3.92 -5.54 -13.07
N LEU A 147 4.15 -4.76 -12.01
CA LEU A 147 3.47 -3.48 -11.80
C LEU A 147 4.18 -2.31 -12.50
N GLY A 148 5.40 -2.48 -12.99
CA GLY A 148 6.10 -1.53 -13.86
C GLY A 148 6.39 -0.14 -13.27
N TYR A 149 6.46 -0.01 -11.94
CA TYR A 149 6.83 1.24 -11.27
C TYR A 149 8.35 1.39 -11.11
N ASP A 150 9.05 1.49 -12.24
CA ASP A 150 10.52 1.42 -12.30
C ASP A 150 11.23 2.69 -11.82
N GLU A 151 10.51 3.81 -11.77
CA GLU A 151 11.07 5.11 -11.41
C GLU A 151 10.63 5.58 -10.03
N ARG A 152 9.32 5.47 -9.75
CA ARG A 152 8.70 5.92 -8.51
C ARG A 152 7.35 5.24 -8.29
N ARG A 153 6.96 5.14 -7.01
CA ARG A 153 5.61 4.72 -6.63
C ARG A 153 4.52 5.66 -7.19
N PRO A 154 3.29 5.17 -7.42
CA PRO A 154 2.16 6.02 -7.75
C PRO A 154 1.78 6.94 -6.58
N ARG A 155 1.25 8.12 -6.91
CA ARG A 155 0.71 9.09 -5.93
C ARG A 155 -0.79 8.88 -5.69
N TYR A 156 -1.19 7.66 -5.37
CA TYR A 156 -2.60 7.33 -5.12
C TYR A 156 -3.04 7.64 -3.68
N LYS A 157 -2.20 7.53 -2.63
CA LYS A 157 -2.70 7.84 -1.26
C LYS A 157 -2.80 9.33 -0.92
N ARG A 158 -1.78 10.13 -1.28
CA ARG A 158 -1.62 11.52 -0.79
C ARG A 158 -1.78 12.54 -1.91
N LEU A 159 -2.49 13.62 -1.62
CA LEU A 159 -2.59 14.78 -2.50
C LEU A 159 -1.22 15.44 -2.68
N ASP A 160 -0.96 15.92 -3.89
CA ASP A 160 0.22 16.74 -4.18
C ASP A 160 0.04 18.15 -3.58
N PRO A 161 0.87 18.57 -2.61
CA PRO A 161 0.75 19.90 -2.02
C PRO A 161 1.13 21.04 -2.98
N ALA A 162 1.81 20.75 -4.09
CA ALA A 162 2.19 21.76 -5.08
C ALA A 162 1.05 22.10 -6.07
N ALA A 163 0.03 21.24 -6.16
CA ALA A 163 -1.12 21.44 -7.03
C ALA A 163 -2.30 22.08 -6.28
N SER A 164 -3.27 22.64 -7.01
CA SER A 164 -4.55 23.03 -6.40
C SER A 164 -5.25 21.80 -5.81
N ARG A 165 -6.11 21.97 -4.81
CA ARG A 165 -6.77 20.83 -4.15
C ARG A 165 -7.56 19.96 -5.12
N THR A 166 -8.26 20.56 -6.08
CA THR A 166 -9.04 19.84 -7.09
C THR A 166 -8.14 19.15 -8.11
N GLU A 167 -7.09 19.81 -8.57
CA GLU A 167 -6.10 19.21 -9.46
C GLU A 167 -5.38 18.02 -8.79
N ALA A 168 -4.98 18.17 -7.53
CA ALA A 168 -4.38 17.10 -6.74
C ALA A 168 -5.32 15.89 -6.57
N ARG A 169 -6.63 16.12 -6.43
CA ARG A 169 -7.64 15.04 -6.36
C ARG A 169 -7.77 14.30 -7.68
N VAL A 170 -7.77 15.02 -8.80
CA VAL A 170 -7.82 14.43 -10.14
C VAL A 170 -6.55 13.61 -10.41
N LEU A 171 -5.37 14.15 -10.10
CA LEU A 171 -4.09 13.45 -10.25
C LEU A 171 -4.03 12.18 -9.37
N ARG A 172 -4.53 12.27 -8.13
CA ARG A 172 -4.61 11.14 -7.21
C ARG A 172 -5.54 10.04 -7.73
N ALA A 173 -6.72 10.43 -8.25
CA ALA A 173 -7.67 9.50 -8.85
C ALA A 173 -7.07 8.80 -10.07
N ALA A 174 -6.46 9.56 -11.00
CA ALA A 174 -5.79 9.01 -12.18
C ALA A 174 -4.65 8.04 -11.81
N ALA A 175 -3.82 8.37 -10.81
CA ALA A 175 -2.77 7.48 -10.32
C ALA A 175 -3.32 6.18 -9.70
N CYS A 176 -4.53 6.24 -9.12
CA CYS A 176 -5.23 5.07 -8.59
C CYS A 176 -5.76 4.17 -9.71
N ASP A 177 -6.42 4.78 -10.70
CA ASP A 177 -6.97 4.06 -11.85
C ASP A 177 -5.85 3.36 -12.64
N GLN A 178 -4.70 4.03 -12.83
CA GLN A 178 -3.51 3.42 -13.44
C GLN A 178 -2.96 2.24 -12.63
N LEU A 179 -2.95 2.33 -11.29
CA LEU A 179 -2.54 1.21 -10.44
C LEU A 179 -3.51 0.03 -10.57
N ILE A 180 -4.82 0.29 -10.61
CA ILE A 180 -5.86 -0.73 -10.79
C ILE A 180 -5.74 -1.40 -12.17
N GLU A 181 -5.47 -0.64 -13.23
CA GLU A 181 -5.22 -1.17 -14.57
C GLU A 181 -4.00 -2.12 -14.55
N ARG A 182 -2.89 -1.68 -13.96
CA ARG A 182 -1.68 -2.51 -13.79
C ARG A 182 -1.95 -3.77 -12.97
N MET A 183 -2.74 -3.67 -11.89
CA MET A 183 -3.16 -4.81 -11.09
C MET A 183 -4.10 -5.76 -11.83
N THR A 184 -4.91 -5.25 -12.78
CA THR A 184 -5.77 -6.09 -13.62
C THR A 184 -4.95 -6.97 -14.56
N GLY A 185 -3.78 -6.49 -15.01
CA GLY A 185 -2.81 -7.26 -15.80
C GLY A 185 -2.07 -8.36 -15.03
N LEU A 186 -2.33 -8.54 -13.72
CA LEU A 186 -1.70 -9.59 -12.90
C LEU A 186 -2.38 -10.96 -13.04
N ASP A 187 -3.41 -11.10 -13.88
CA ASP A 187 -4.12 -12.36 -14.08
C ASP A 187 -3.24 -13.51 -14.62
N THR A 188 -2.13 -13.14 -15.25
CA THR A 188 -1.09 -14.02 -15.82
C THR A 188 0.24 -13.98 -15.05
N ALA A 189 0.33 -13.17 -13.99
CA ALA A 189 1.51 -13.10 -13.14
C ALA A 189 1.72 -14.39 -12.32
N ASP A 190 2.88 -14.50 -11.66
CA ASP A 190 3.19 -15.60 -10.75
C ASP A 190 3.53 -15.10 -9.33
N PRO A 191 2.64 -15.29 -8.33
CA PRO A 191 1.28 -15.82 -8.43
C PRO A 191 0.33 -14.81 -9.10
N PRO A 192 -0.78 -15.27 -9.70
CA PRO A 192 -1.73 -14.38 -10.34
C PRO A 192 -2.60 -13.63 -9.32
N LEU A 193 -3.17 -12.50 -9.74
CA LEU A 193 -4.28 -11.82 -9.06
C LEU A 193 -5.38 -11.51 -10.07
N ARG A 194 -6.57 -12.08 -9.87
CA ARG A 194 -7.70 -11.99 -10.80
C ARG A 194 -8.75 -11.02 -10.27
N MET A 195 -8.52 -9.72 -10.46
CA MET A 195 -9.37 -8.64 -9.95
C MET A 195 -10.87 -8.81 -10.29
N ARG A 196 -11.20 -9.40 -11.45
CA ARG A 196 -12.57 -9.54 -11.93
C ARG A 196 -13.35 -10.74 -11.34
N SER A 197 -12.74 -11.53 -10.46
CA SER A 197 -13.36 -12.75 -9.91
C SER A 197 -14.33 -12.51 -8.73
N HIS A 198 -14.38 -11.30 -8.16
CA HIS A 198 -15.32 -10.92 -7.11
C HIS A 198 -15.98 -9.57 -7.43
N PRO A 199 -17.28 -9.36 -7.14
CA PRO A 199 -17.99 -8.13 -7.51
C PRO A 199 -17.33 -6.84 -7.02
N LEU A 200 -16.85 -6.80 -5.76
CA LEU A 200 -16.22 -5.60 -5.20
C LEU A 200 -14.86 -5.28 -5.83
N SER A 201 -14.04 -6.29 -6.14
CA SER A 201 -12.76 -6.06 -6.82
C SER A 201 -12.97 -5.79 -8.32
N ALA A 202 -14.02 -6.34 -8.94
CA ALA A 202 -14.43 -5.99 -10.29
C ALA A 202 -14.90 -4.53 -10.39
N ALA A 203 -15.65 -4.04 -9.40
CA ALA A 203 -16.05 -2.64 -9.31
C ALA A 203 -14.85 -1.68 -9.21
N LEU A 204 -13.70 -2.11 -8.66
CA LEU A 204 -12.48 -1.30 -8.76
C LEU A 204 -12.07 -1.09 -10.22
N VAL A 205 -12.20 -2.12 -11.06
CA VAL A 205 -11.82 -2.06 -12.49
C VAL A 205 -12.87 -1.31 -13.32
N ASP A 206 -14.15 -1.51 -13.01
CA ASP A 206 -15.26 -1.01 -13.81
C ASP A 206 -15.63 0.44 -13.47
N ASP A 207 -15.47 0.83 -12.20
CA ASP A 207 -15.80 2.18 -11.73
C ASP A 207 -14.56 3.06 -11.66
N ASP A 208 -14.82 4.32 -11.90
CA ASP A 208 -13.89 5.43 -11.91
C ASP A 208 -13.51 5.88 -10.47
N SER A 209 -12.22 6.10 -10.15
CA SER A 209 -11.82 6.49 -8.79
C SER A 209 -12.47 7.80 -8.28
N PRO A 210 -13.14 7.82 -7.11
CA PRO A 210 -13.83 9.00 -6.62
C PRO A 210 -12.91 10.21 -6.38
N LEU A 211 -13.40 11.43 -6.60
CA LEU A 211 -12.62 12.64 -6.28
C LEU A 211 -12.72 13.05 -4.82
N LEU A 212 -13.84 12.73 -4.16
CA LEU A 212 -14.09 13.09 -2.78
C LEU A 212 -13.32 12.18 -1.81
N ASP A 213 -12.82 12.76 -0.72
CA ASP A 213 -11.82 12.11 0.13
C ASP A 213 -12.35 10.85 0.84
N ALA A 214 -13.60 10.85 1.33
CA ALA A 214 -14.19 9.71 2.01
C ALA A 214 -14.47 8.50 1.09
N PRO A 215 -15.20 8.64 -0.04
CA PRO A 215 -15.40 7.51 -0.96
C PRO A 215 -14.09 7.08 -1.63
N TYR A 216 -13.13 8.00 -1.83
CA TYR A 216 -11.80 7.62 -2.29
C TYR A 216 -11.10 6.72 -1.27
N LYS A 217 -11.10 7.09 0.02
CA LYS A 217 -10.43 6.28 1.04
C LYS A 217 -11.07 4.89 1.19
N HIS A 218 -12.41 4.80 1.14
CA HIS A 218 -13.13 3.52 1.10
C HIS A 218 -12.64 2.60 -0.03
N ARG A 219 -12.48 3.16 -1.24
CA ARG A 219 -11.94 2.44 -2.41
C ARG A 219 -10.46 2.07 -2.23
N GLU A 220 -9.64 3.00 -1.76
CA GLU A 220 -8.21 2.82 -1.48
C GLU A 220 -7.98 1.69 -0.47
N ASP A 221 -8.77 1.64 0.61
CA ASP A 221 -8.68 0.61 1.65
C ASP A 221 -8.79 -0.81 1.05
N LEU A 222 -9.75 -1.03 0.14
CA LEU A 222 -9.91 -2.33 -0.52
C LEU A 222 -8.77 -2.63 -1.50
N LEU A 223 -8.30 -1.63 -2.25
CA LEU A 223 -7.19 -1.80 -3.18
C LEU A 223 -5.91 -2.26 -2.45
N ASP A 224 -5.62 -1.62 -1.31
CA ASP A 224 -4.46 -1.98 -0.49
C ASP A 224 -4.62 -3.33 0.18
N ALA A 225 -5.84 -3.69 0.61
CA ALA A 225 -6.11 -5.04 1.11
C ALA A 225 -5.84 -6.11 0.04
N LEU A 226 -6.17 -5.87 -1.23
CA LEU A 226 -5.83 -6.78 -2.33
C LEU A 226 -4.32 -6.87 -2.57
N LEU A 227 -3.59 -5.75 -2.48
CA LEU A 227 -2.12 -5.74 -2.53
C LEU A 227 -1.50 -6.53 -1.38
N CYS A 228 -2.02 -6.38 -0.16
CA CYS A 228 -1.61 -7.19 1.00
C CYS A 228 -1.84 -8.68 0.73
N ALA A 229 -3.02 -9.06 0.27
CA ALA A 229 -3.37 -10.46 -0.01
C ALA A 229 -2.44 -11.06 -1.08
N TRP A 230 -2.16 -10.29 -2.14
CA TRP A 230 -1.20 -10.69 -3.17
C TRP A 230 0.22 -10.81 -2.61
N THR A 231 0.64 -9.91 -1.71
CA THR A 231 1.93 -9.99 -1.00
C THR A 231 2.06 -11.29 -0.20
N ALA A 232 1.01 -11.70 0.52
CA ALA A 232 0.97 -13.01 1.19
C ALA A 232 1.15 -14.16 0.21
N SER A 233 0.48 -14.13 -0.95
CA SER A 233 0.62 -15.17 -1.97
C SER A 233 2.04 -15.22 -2.57
N ILE A 234 2.67 -14.08 -2.81
CA ILE A 234 4.04 -13.98 -3.35
C ILE A 234 5.03 -14.57 -2.36
N TRP A 235 4.95 -14.15 -1.09
CA TRP A 235 5.82 -14.66 -0.03
C TRP A 235 5.64 -16.17 0.17
N HIS A 236 4.40 -16.64 0.26
CA HIS A 236 4.13 -18.07 0.44
C HIS A 236 4.69 -18.92 -0.72
N ARG A 237 4.52 -18.45 -1.97
CA ARG A 237 4.93 -19.22 -3.16
C ARG A 237 6.42 -19.15 -3.45
N HIS A 238 7.04 -17.98 -3.27
CA HIS A 238 8.40 -17.72 -3.75
C HIS A 238 9.41 -17.44 -2.63
N GLY A 239 8.94 -17.15 -1.42
CA GLY A 239 9.77 -16.81 -0.26
C GLY A 239 10.87 -15.82 -0.61
N GLY A 240 12.08 -16.10 -0.14
CA GLY A 240 13.27 -15.26 -0.33
C GLY A 240 13.67 -15.00 -1.78
N ALA A 241 13.16 -15.75 -2.77
CA ALA A 241 13.49 -15.52 -4.19
C ALA A 241 12.89 -14.21 -4.72
N ARG A 242 11.68 -13.86 -4.28
CA ARG A 242 10.96 -12.63 -4.70
C ARG A 242 10.73 -11.63 -3.57
N VAL A 243 11.01 -12.02 -2.34
CA VAL A 243 10.77 -11.23 -1.13
C VAL A 243 12.07 -11.09 -0.34
N GLN A 244 12.18 -10.01 0.42
CA GLN A 244 13.17 -9.83 1.48
C GLN A 244 12.48 -9.51 2.80
N VAL A 245 13.14 -9.79 3.91
CA VAL A 245 12.66 -9.48 5.26
C VAL A 245 13.45 -8.27 5.79
N LEU A 246 12.78 -7.13 5.86
CA LEU A 246 13.37 -5.90 6.40
C LEU A 246 13.27 -5.95 7.92
N GLY A 247 14.33 -5.60 8.62
CA GLY A 247 14.43 -5.67 10.08
C GLY A 247 14.86 -7.04 10.61
N ALA A 248 15.29 -7.98 9.76
CA ALA A 248 15.70 -9.32 10.17
C ALA A 248 16.85 -9.31 11.20
N GLY A 249 17.73 -8.31 11.13
CA GLY A 249 18.82 -8.10 12.10
C GLY A 249 18.40 -7.47 13.43
N ALA A 250 17.12 -7.11 13.61
CA ALA A 250 16.65 -6.50 14.85
C ALA A 250 16.62 -7.52 16.00
N ALA A 251 16.86 -7.01 17.21
CA ALA A 251 16.69 -7.78 18.43
C ALA A 251 15.21 -8.21 18.57
N PRO A 252 14.93 -9.47 18.91
CA PRO A 252 13.57 -9.93 19.16
C PRO A 252 13.01 -9.32 20.46
N ASP A 253 11.68 -9.31 20.58
CA ASP A 253 10.99 -9.02 21.83
C ASP A 253 11.10 -10.17 22.85
N GLU A 254 10.50 -10.00 24.03
CA GLU A 254 10.52 -11.00 25.11
C GLU A 254 9.91 -12.35 24.72
N SER A 255 9.05 -12.39 23.70
CA SER A 255 8.44 -13.61 23.15
C SER A 255 9.20 -14.17 21.94
N GLY A 256 10.37 -13.61 21.62
CA GLY A 256 11.20 -14.06 20.50
C GLY A 256 10.80 -13.47 19.14
N ARG A 257 9.85 -12.53 19.08
CA ARG A 257 9.34 -11.98 17.81
C ARG A 257 10.20 -10.81 17.35
N ARG A 258 10.59 -10.79 16.07
CA ARG A 258 11.36 -9.67 15.50
C ARG A 258 10.43 -8.62 14.88
N PRO A 259 10.73 -7.32 14.99
CA PRO A 259 9.98 -6.26 14.32
C PRO A 259 10.35 -6.13 12.85
N THR A 260 9.75 -6.98 12.01
CA THR A 260 10.07 -7.09 10.57
C THR A 260 8.96 -6.58 9.65
N ILE A 261 9.33 -6.30 8.39
CA ILE A 261 8.40 -6.09 7.28
C ILE A 261 8.78 -7.07 6.16
N VAL A 262 7.82 -7.88 5.73
CA VAL A 262 7.95 -8.76 4.56
C VAL A 262 7.69 -7.92 3.31
N ALA A 263 8.70 -7.81 2.44
CA ALA A 263 8.71 -6.84 1.35
C ALA A 263 9.12 -7.51 0.02
N PRO A 264 8.25 -7.56 -1.00
CA PRO A 264 8.65 -7.94 -2.35
C PRO A 264 9.80 -7.07 -2.84
N ALA A 265 10.77 -7.66 -3.52
CA ALA A 265 12.03 -7.01 -3.83
C ALA A 265 12.62 -7.44 -5.17
N ARG A 266 12.93 -6.45 -6.00
CA ARG A 266 13.83 -6.60 -7.15
C ARG A 266 15.28 -6.67 -6.67
N PRO A 267 16.21 -7.23 -7.48
CA PRO A 267 17.62 -7.33 -7.09
C PRO A 267 18.23 -6.00 -6.60
N MET A 268 17.88 -4.89 -7.26
CA MET A 268 18.39 -3.55 -6.94
C MET A 268 17.80 -2.90 -5.67
N GLN A 269 16.79 -3.51 -5.05
CA GLN A 269 16.16 -3.05 -3.80
C GLN A 269 16.63 -3.86 -2.58
N ARG A 270 17.34 -4.97 -2.81
CA ARG A 270 17.78 -5.83 -1.72
C ARG A 270 18.77 -5.09 -0.83
N VAL A 271 18.42 -4.97 0.44
CA VAL A 271 19.32 -4.42 1.45
C VAL A 271 20.31 -5.53 1.81
N ALA A 272 21.59 -5.17 1.91
CA ALA A 272 22.60 -6.13 2.35
C ALA A 272 22.27 -6.62 3.77
N GLU A 273 22.41 -7.93 4.01
CA GLU A 273 22.34 -8.44 5.37
C GLU A 273 23.43 -7.77 6.22
N PRO A 274 23.14 -7.38 7.47
CA PRO A 274 24.16 -6.82 8.33
C PRO A 274 25.27 -7.87 8.53
N GLU A 275 26.50 -7.56 8.13
CA GLU A 275 27.65 -8.30 8.63
C GLU A 275 27.65 -8.24 10.17
N PRO A 276 28.00 -9.32 10.88
CA PRO A 276 28.14 -9.28 12.33
C PRO A 276 29.14 -8.19 12.71
N ALA A 277 28.66 -7.18 13.43
CA ALA A 277 29.42 -5.96 13.68
C ALA A 277 30.76 -6.25 14.40
N PRO A 278 31.90 -5.73 13.90
CA PRO A 278 33.08 -5.55 14.73
C PRO A 278 32.81 -4.45 15.77
N VAL A 279 33.32 -4.66 16.99
CA VAL A 279 33.14 -3.77 18.14
C VAL A 279 33.84 -2.42 17.90
N ALA A 280 33.01 -1.36 17.80
CA ALA A 280 33.20 0.07 18.06
C ALA A 280 34.45 0.83 17.54
N ALA A 281 34.18 1.93 16.81
CA ALA A 281 34.67 3.26 17.18
C ALA A 281 33.75 4.35 16.60
N VAL A 282 33.45 5.35 17.42
CA VAL A 282 32.67 6.54 17.08
C VAL A 282 33.57 7.54 16.36
N SER A 283 33.12 8.11 15.23
CA SER A 283 33.53 9.44 14.81
C SER A 283 32.38 10.15 14.11
N ALA A 284 32.07 11.34 14.64
CA ALA A 284 31.24 12.35 14.01
C ALA A 284 31.92 12.84 12.72
N ASP A 285 31.11 13.14 11.71
CA ASP A 285 31.16 14.39 10.94
C ASP A 285 30.09 14.33 9.83
N LEU A 286 29.06 15.17 9.97
CA LEU A 286 28.08 15.46 8.92
C LEU A 286 28.37 16.89 8.45
N GLU A 287 28.93 17.01 7.25
CA GLU A 287 28.97 18.28 6.53
C GLU A 287 28.02 18.27 5.33
N ASP A 288 27.34 19.40 5.25
CA ASP A 288 26.35 19.87 4.31
C ASP A 288 26.87 19.89 2.86
N ARG A 289 26.04 19.43 1.90
CA ARG A 289 26.15 19.80 0.48
C ARG A 289 24.77 19.84 -0.18
N ALA A 290 24.25 21.05 -0.29
CA ALA A 290 23.41 21.45 -1.39
C ALA A 290 24.24 21.50 -2.69
N ASP A 291 23.72 20.93 -3.77
CA ASP A 291 23.91 21.56 -5.07
C ASP A 291 22.82 21.17 -6.08
N GLY A 292 22.37 22.20 -6.80
CA GLY A 292 21.31 22.14 -7.78
C GLY A 292 21.72 21.45 -9.08
N ALA A 293 20.74 20.81 -9.72
CA ALA A 293 20.82 20.45 -11.13
C ALA A 293 19.51 20.85 -11.80
N SER A 294 19.60 21.85 -12.69
CA SER A 294 18.60 22.13 -13.71
C SER A 294 18.43 20.88 -14.57
N ARG A 295 17.22 20.31 -14.62
CA ARG A 295 16.88 19.18 -15.47
C ARG A 295 16.03 19.65 -16.64
N SER A 296 16.54 19.35 -17.83
CA SER A 296 15.81 19.32 -19.09
C SER A 296 14.49 18.55 -18.93
N THR A 297 13.41 19.15 -19.39
CA THR A 297 12.04 18.63 -19.37
C THR A 297 11.83 17.60 -20.48
N ALA A 298 12.28 16.37 -20.26
CA ALA A 298 11.69 15.21 -20.92
C ALA A 298 10.81 14.52 -19.87
N LEU A 299 9.50 14.43 -20.14
CA LEU A 299 8.58 13.64 -19.33
C LEU A 299 9.08 12.19 -19.35
N SER A 300 9.21 11.57 -18.18
CA SER A 300 9.49 10.15 -18.14
C SER A 300 8.27 9.34 -18.60
N ALA A 301 8.46 8.07 -18.97
CA ALA A 301 7.35 7.25 -19.47
C ALA A 301 6.19 7.15 -18.46
N GLY A 302 6.51 7.06 -17.16
CA GLY A 302 5.50 7.07 -16.10
C GLY A 302 4.77 8.42 -15.96
N ASP A 303 5.46 9.54 -16.24
CA ASP A 303 4.86 10.86 -16.20
C ASP A 303 3.93 11.10 -17.39
N ALA A 304 4.30 10.59 -18.57
CA ALA A 304 3.47 10.65 -19.77
C ALA A 304 2.17 9.84 -19.61
N GLU A 305 2.25 8.62 -19.07
CA GLU A 305 1.05 7.81 -18.80
C GLU A 305 0.12 8.46 -17.76
N LEU A 306 0.69 9.07 -16.71
CA LEU A 306 -0.11 9.78 -15.71
C LEU A 306 -0.79 11.02 -16.32
N GLU A 307 -0.12 11.76 -17.20
CA GLU A 307 -0.72 12.88 -17.93
C GLU A 307 -1.86 12.40 -18.86
N ILE A 308 -1.69 11.27 -19.56
CA ILE A 308 -2.74 10.66 -20.38
C ILE A 308 -3.94 10.25 -19.51
N GLY A 309 -3.70 9.59 -18.39
CA GLY A 309 -4.74 9.20 -17.43
C GLY A 309 -5.47 10.42 -16.84
N MET A 310 -4.74 11.48 -16.50
CA MET A 310 -5.30 12.75 -16.04
C MET A 310 -6.19 13.39 -17.12
N LEU A 311 -5.75 13.41 -18.37
CA LEU A 311 -6.52 13.97 -19.48
C LEU A 311 -7.80 13.16 -19.72
N ALA A 312 -7.70 11.83 -19.78
CA ALA A 312 -8.85 10.94 -19.92
C ALA A 312 -9.87 11.19 -18.80
N ARG A 313 -9.38 11.35 -17.56
CA ARG A 313 -10.22 11.66 -16.40
C ARG A 313 -10.96 12.99 -16.53
N VAL A 314 -10.25 14.03 -16.95
CA VAL A 314 -10.83 15.36 -17.11
C VAL A 314 -11.88 15.39 -18.23
N LEU A 315 -11.64 14.65 -19.32
CA LEU A 315 -12.61 14.51 -20.40
C LEU A 315 -13.86 13.74 -19.95
N ALA A 316 -13.69 12.63 -19.24
CA ALA A 316 -14.80 11.84 -18.68
C ALA A 316 -15.67 12.69 -17.74
N LEU A 317 -15.03 13.41 -16.79
CA LEU A 317 -15.73 14.30 -15.86
C LEU A 317 -16.46 15.44 -16.59
N SER A 318 -15.84 15.99 -17.64
CA SER A 318 -16.48 17.04 -18.45
C SER A 318 -17.70 16.53 -19.18
N ALA A 319 -17.67 15.30 -19.72
CA ALA A 319 -18.80 14.66 -20.37
C ALA A 319 -19.93 14.34 -19.37
N GLU A 320 -19.61 13.85 -18.17
CA GLU A 320 -20.61 13.62 -17.11
C GLU A 320 -21.28 14.92 -16.63
N LEU A 321 -20.49 16.00 -16.53
CA LEU A 321 -21.01 17.33 -16.19
C LEU A 321 -21.94 17.88 -17.27
N GLN A 322 -21.72 17.55 -18.53
CA GLN A 322 -22.59 17.91 -19.65
C GLN A 322 -23.84 17.03 -19.74
N ALA A 323 -23.73 15.74 -19.37
CA ALA A 323 -24.81 14.76 -19.47
C ALA A 323 -25.74 14.75 -18.24
N SER A 324 -25.27 15.17 -17.07
CA SER A 324 -26.12 15.36 -15.89
C SER A 324 -26.73 16.75 -15.89
N ASP A 325 -28.01 16.89 -15.51
CA ASP A 325 -28.67 18.19 -15.21
C ASP A 325 -28.04 18.93 -14.00
N GLY A 326 -26.80 18.60 -13.65
CA GLY A 326 -26.02 19.38 -12.71
C GLY A 326 -26.33 19.10 -11.24
N GLN A 327 -26.72 17.87 -10.86
CA GLN A 327 -27.02 17.52 -9.46
C GLN A 327 -26.05 16.55 -8.77
N ARG A 328 -25.10 15.91 -9.48
CA ARG A 328 -24.22 14.88 -8.87
C ARG A 328 -22.95 15.41 -8.19
N LEU A 329 -22.47 16.59 -8.55
CA LEU A 329 -21.25 17.19 -8.00
C LEU A 329 -21.57 18.54 -7.34
N GLU A 330 -20.96 18.79 -6.19
CA GLU A 330 -21.07 20.07 -5.49
C GLU A 330 -20.72 21.23 -6.46
N PRO A 331 -21.47 22.35 -6.46
CA PRO A 331 -21.30 23.42 -7.43
C PRO A 331 -19.87 23.98 -7.50
N ALA A 332 -19.18 24.06 -6.36
CA ALA A 332 -17.80 24.56 -6.28
C ALA A 332 -16.83 23.61 -7.01
N LEU A 333 -16.92 22.31 -6.74
CA LEU A 333 -16.08 21.29 -7.39
C LEU A 333 -16.31 21.28 -8.91
N ARG A 334 -17.55 21.50 -9.36
CA ARG A 334 -17.87 21.63 -10.79
C ARG A 334 -17.15 22.79 -11.45
N SER A 335 -17.21 23.98 -10.85
CA SER A 335 -16.55 25.17 -11.40
C SER A 335 -15.04 24.96 -11.52
N GLU A 336 -14.44 24.42 -10.46
CA GLU A 336 -13.00 24.14 -10.42
C GLU A 336 -12.57 23.08 -11.45
N LEU A 337 -13.40 22.04 -11.68
CA LEU A 337 -13.16 21.05 -12.73
C LEU A 337 -13.23 21.65 -14.13
N GLY A 338 -14.21 22.53 -14.39
CA GLY A 338 -14.33 23.23 -15.68
C GLY A 338 -13.13 24.12 -15.97
N GLU A 339 -12.65 24.86 -14.96
CA GLU A 339 -11.44 25.67 -15.08
C GLU A 339 -10.19 24.81 -15.30
N LEU A 340 -10.05 23.71 -14.56
CA LEU A 340 -8.95 22.77 -14.73
C LEU A 340 -8.93 22.18 -16.15
N ALA A 341 -10.09 21.74 -16.66
CA ALA A 341 -10.22 21.22 -18.02
C ALA A 341 -9.78 22.24 -19.07
N ALA A 342 -10.23 23.48 -18.94
CA ALA A 342 -9.87 24.55 -19.86
C ALA A 342 -8.37 24.89 -19.80
N ARG A 343 -7.73 24.81 -18.61
CA ARG A 343 -6.27 25.01 -18.46
C ARG A 343 -5.47 23.91 -19.14
N ILE A 344 -5.86 22.65 -18.96
CA ILE A 344 -5.17 21.49 -19.56
C ILE A 344 -5.29 21.54 -21.09
N ALA A 345 -6.49 21.78 -21.62
CA ALA A 345 -6.72 21.91 -23.06
C ALA A 345 -5.86 23.02 -23.69
N ARG A 346 -5.72 24.17 -23.01
CA ARG A 346 -4.85 25.27 -23.47
C ARG A 346 -3.37 24.89 -23.46
N ARG A 347 -2.91 24.14 -22.45
CA ARG A 347 -1.51 23.70 -22.37
C ARG A 347 -1.17 22.74 -23.51
N LEU A 348 -2.03 21.75 -23.77
CA LEU A 348 -1.83 20.79 -24.86
C LEU A 348 -1.88 21.47 -26.24
N ALA A 349 -2.76 22.44 -26.43
CA ALA A 349 -2.82 23.23 -27.66
C ALA A 349 -1.61 24.16 -27.88
N ALA A 350 -0.78 24.38 -26.85
CA ALA A 350 0.44 25.18 -26.94
C ALA A 350 1.71 24.30 -27.13
N GLU A 351 1.60 23.00 -26.89
CA GLU A 351 2.67 22.01 -27.08
C GLU A 351 2.64 21.36 -28.48
N HIS A 352 1.64 21.70 -29.31
CA HIS A 352 1.45 21.32 -30.71
C HIS A 352 1.32 22.54 -31.63
#